data_AF-A0AAC9RRY6-F1
#
_entry.id   AF-A0AAC9RRY6-F1
#
_cell.length_a   1.000
_cell.length_b   1.000
_cell.length_c   1.000
_cell.angle_alpha   90.00
_cell.angle_beta   90.00
_cell.angle_gamma   90.00
#
_symmetry.space_group_name_H-M   'P 1'
#
loop_
_entity.id
_entity.type
_entity.pdbx_description
1 polymer ?
#
loop_
_entity_poly.entity_id
_entity_poly.type
_entity_poly.pdbx_seq_one_letter_code
_entity_poly.pdbx_strand_id
1 'polypeptide(L)'
;MKEFDILRLEINYFLCIVDSTLSVTDSNLAKDALSSLIISFLFGNLHNFYEYHIQVIEEYISFISNLPEEEYCYIKTNVPHVINLLNLIKQEIIK
;
A
#
# COMPACT_ATOMS: atom_id res chain seq x y z
N MET A 1 9.26 7.77 3.12
CA MET A 1 9.23 8.78 2.04
C MET A 1 10.57 8.87 1.29
N LYS A 2 11.73 8.95 1.96
CA LYS A 2 13.04 9.08 1.28
C LYS A 2 13.47 7.87 0.44
N GLU A 3 13.16 6.63 0.82
CA GLU A 3 13.57 5.48 0.01
C GLU A 3 12.82 5.37 -1.34
N PHE A 4 11.58 5.86 -1.41
CA PHE A 4 10.80 5.86 -2.66
C PHE A 4 11.36 6.80 -3.72
N ASP A 5 11.85 7.97 -3.31
CA ASP A 5 12.44 8.94 -4.24
C ASP A 5 13.76 8.42 -4.82
N ILE A 6 14.55 7.70 -4.02
CA ILE A 6 15.80 7.05 -4.45
C ILE A 6 15.50 5.93 -5.44
N LEU A 7 14.54 5.04 -5.11
CA LEU A 7 14.13 3.95 -6.00
C LEU A 7 13.63 4.50 -7.35
N ARG A 8 12.83 5.58 -7.34
CA ARG A 8 12.35 6.24 -8.56
C ARG A 8 13.50 6.78 -9.42
N LEU A 9 14.52 7.36 -8.78
CA LEU A 9 15.71 7.88 -9.48
C LEU A 9 16.52 6.77 -10.13
N GLU A 10 16.76 5.66 -9.43
CA GLU A 10 17.50 4.50 -9.95
C GLU A 10 16.79 3.85 -11.14
N ILE A 11 15.46 3.74 -11.05
CA ILE A 11 14.60 3.26 -12.14
C ILE A 11 14.71 4.17 -13.38
N ASN A 12 14.59 5.48 -13.19
CA ASN A 12 14.64 6.44 -14.30
C ASN A 12 16.01 6.42 -14.99
N TYR A 13 17.09 6.25 -14.21
CA TYR A 13 18.43 6.08 -14.74
C TYR A 13 18.55 4.81 -15.59
N PHE A 14 18.01 3.69 -15.11
CA PHE A 14 18.01 2.43 -15.87
C PHE A 14 17.22 2.55 -17.18
N LEU A 15 16.03 3.17 -17.17
CA LEU A 15 15.23 3.41 -18.37
C LEU A 15 15.98 4.26 -19.41
N CYS A 16 16.74 5.25 -18.94
CA CYS A 16 17.56 6.10 -19.80
C CYS A 16 18.71 5.32 -20.45
N ILE A 17 19.32 4.37 -19.73
CA ILE A 17 20.34 3.47 -20.28
C ILE A 17 19.73 2.57 -21.36
N VAL A 18 18.59 1.96 -21.08
CA VAL A 18 17.85 1.10 -22.03
C VAL A 18 17.57 1.84 -23.34
N ASP A 19 17.09 3.08 -23.25
CA ASP A 19 16.87 3.95 -24.42
C ASP A 19 18.12 4.23 -25.25
N SER A 20 19.25 4.42 -24.57
CA SER A 20 20.50 4.76 -25.23
C SER A 20 21.22 3.56 -25.85
N THR A 21 20.84 2.34 -25.49
CA THR A 21 21.60 1.12 -25.82
C THR A 21 20.84 0.16 -26.73
N LEU A 22 19.50 0.16 -26.71
CA LEU A 22 18.68 -0.78 -27.47
C LEU A 22 18.06 -0.14 -28.72
N SER A 23 17.69 -0.99 -29.68
CA SER A 23 16.85 -0.57 -30.80
C SER A 23 15.51 -0.04 -30.28
N VAL A 24 14.84 0.86 -31.02
CA VAL A 24 13.58 1.51 -30.55
C VAL A 24 12.53 0.49 -30.13
N THR A 25 12.42 -0.63 -30.86
CA THR A 25 11.44 -1.70 -30.57
C THR A 25 11.79 -2.46 -29.30
N ASP A 26 13.07 -2.80 -29.11
CA ASP A 26 13.55 -3.53 -27.92
C ASP A 26 13.57 -2.64 -26.68
N SER A 27 13.84 -1.34 -26.83
CA SER A 27 13.76 -0.35 -25.77
C SER A 27 12.32 -0.21 -25.26
N ASN A 28 11.33 -0.07 -26.15
CA ASN A 28 9.93 0.07 -25.74
C ASN A 28 9.42 -1.17 -24.98
N LEU A 29 9.74 -2.38 -25.45
CA LEU A 29 9.39 -3.62 -24.74
C LEU A 29 10.06 -3.72 -23.36
N ALA A 30 11.34 -3.35 -23.26
CA ALA A 30 12.05 -3.32 -21.99
C ALA A 30 11.47 -2.29 -21.02
N LYS A 31 11.07 -1.11 -21.51
CA LYS A 31 10.41 -0.06 -20.72
C LYS A 31 9.03 -0.47 -20.22
N ASP A 32 8.23 -1.12 -21.06
CA ASP A 32 6.89 -1.57 -20.69
C ASP A 32 6.95 -2.70 -19.66
N ALA A 33 7.90 -3.64 -19.83
CA ALA A 33 8.16 -4.69 -18.85
C ALA A 33 8.64 -4.11 -17.51
N LEU A 34 9.57 -3.15 -17.54
CA LEU A 34 10.06 -2.49 -16.34
C LEU A 34 8.96 -1.70 -15.64
N SER A 35 8.20 -0.90 -16.40
CA SER A 35 7.07 -0.11 -15.88
C SER A 35 6.02 -1.01 -15.24
N SER A 36 5.71 -2.14 -15.86
CA SER A 36 4.79 -3.15 -15.29
C SER A 36 5.35 -3.75 -13.99
N LEU A 37 6.65 -4.05 -13.94
CA LEU A 37 7.32 -4.57 -12.74
C LEU A 37 7.30 -3.54 -11.61
N ILE A 38 7.55 -2.27 -11.93
CA ILE A 38 7.57 -1.14 -10.99
C ILE A 38 6.17 -0.87 -10.48
N ILE A 39 5.16 -0.86 -11.35
CA ILE A 39 3.77 -0.71 -10.94
C ILE A 39 3.39 -1.87 -10.02
N SER A 40 3.79 -3.10 -10.35
CA SER A 40 3.53 -4.26 -9.50
C SER A 40 4.27 -4.18 -8.15
N PHE A 41 5.48 -3.63 -8.12
CA PHE A 41 6.26 -3.50 -6.88
C PHE A 41 5.77 -2.35 -5.99
N LEU A 42 5.42 -1.20 -6.59
CA LEU A 42 4.95 0.00 -5.90
C LEU A 42 3.48 -0.12 -5.49
N PHE A 43 2.62 -0.65 -6.37
CA PHE A 43 1.18 -0.72 -6.14
C PHE A 43 0.70 -2.13 -5.76
N GLY A 44 1.33 -3.19 -6.26
CA GLY A 44 0.99 -4.57 -5.85
C GLY A 44 1.31 -4.86 -4.39
N ASN A 45 2.31 -4.16 -3.82
CA ASN A 45 2.56 -4.20 -2.37
C ASN A 45 1.67 -3.26 -1.56
N LEU A 46 1.12 -2.19 -2.16
CA LEU A 46 0.22 -1.28 -1.43
C LEU A 46 -1.06 -2.02 -1.04
N HIS A 47 -1.62 -2.85 -1.92
CA HIS A 47 -2.84 -3.59 -1.61
C HIS A 47 -2.62 -4.57 -0.46
N ASN A 48 -1.55 -5.36 -0.50
CA ASN A 48 -1.15 -6.29 0.57
C ASN A 48 -0.78 -5.55 1.86
N PHE A 49 -0.16 -4.37 1.75
CA PHE A 49 0.19 -3.51 2.89
C PHE A 49 -1.07 -2.94 3.55
N TYR A 50 -2.05 -2.47 2.78
CA TYR A 50 -3.33 -2.00 3.30
C TYR A 50 -4.12 -3.14 3.94
N GLU A 51 -4.17 -4.32 3.33
CA GLU A 51 -4.80 -5.51 3.91
C GLU A 51 -4.16 -5.89 5.25
N TYR A 52 -2.83 -5.92 5.32
CA TYR A 52 -2.10 -6.18 6.57
C TYR A 52 -2.46 -5.15 7.66
N HIS A 53 -2.42 -3.86 7.35
CA HIS A 53 -2.75 -2.83 8.33
C HIS A 53 -4.23 -2.82 8.74
N ILE A 54 -5.14 -3.13 7.82
CA ILE A 54 -6.55 -3.34 8.12
C ILE A 54 -6.71 -4.50 9.11
N GLN A 55 -6.06 -5.63 8.84
CA GLN A 55 -6.12 -6.80 9.71
C GLN A 55 -5.62 -6.49 11.12
N VAL A 56 -4.48 -5.79 11.23
CA VAL A 56 -3.93 -5.37 12.53
C VAL A 56 -4.92 -4.49 13.31
N ILE A 57 -5.58 -3.53 12.65
CA ILE A 57 -6.56 -2.66 13.32
C ILE A 57 -7.81 -3.48 13.73
N GLU A 58 -8.24 -4.45 12.93
CA GLU A 58 -9.34 -5.35 13.29
C GLU A 58 -9.02 -6.21 14.51
N GLU A 59 -7.78 -6.71 14.62
CA GLU A 59 -7.29 -7.43 15.80
C GLU A 59 -7.32 -6.54 17.04
N TYR A 60 -6.89 -5.28 16.93
CA TYR A 60 -6.99 -4.30 18.04
C TYR A 60 -8.44 -3.99 18.43
N ILE A 61 -9.34 -3.85 17.46
CA ILE A 61 -10.77 -3.65 17.73
C ILE A 61 -11.34 -4.84 18.48
N SER A 62 -11.03 -6.06 18.04
CA SER A 62 -11.44 -7.30 18.71
C SER A 62 -10.90 -7.35 20.15
N PHE A 63 -9.62 -7.04 20.33
CA PHE A 63 -9.00 -6.97 21.65
C PHE A 63 -9.70 -5.97 22.57
N ILE A 64 -9.88 -4.72 22.12
CA ILE A 64 -10.53 -3.65 22.90
C ILE A 64 -11.98 -4.01 23.23
N SER A 65 -12.70 -4.63 22.29
CA SER A 65 -14.10 -5.03 22.50
C SER A 65 -14.25 -6.06 23.62
N ASN A 66 -13.25 -6.93 23.81
CA ASN A 66 -13.22 -7.96 24.85
C ASN A 66 -12.73 -7.45 26.21
N LEU A 67 -12.25 -6.21 26.32
CA LEU A 67 -11.83 -5.64 27.61
C LEU A 67 -13.02 -5.38 28.55
N PRO A 68 -12.82 -5.35 29.88
CA PRO A 68 -13.88 -5.00 30.83
C PRO A 68 -14.47 -3.61 30.58
N GLU A 69 -15.80 -3.50 30.52
CA GLU A 69 -16.50 -2.24 30.24
C GLU A 69 -16.21 -1.15 31.29
N GLU A 70 -16.11 -1.56 32.55
CA GLU A 70 -15.97 -0.70 33.73
C GLU A 70 -14.65 0.08 33.73
N GLU A 71 -13.58 -0.53 33.21
CA GLU A 71 -12.24 0.07 33.16
C GLU A 71 -11.95 0.78 31.83
N TYR A 72 -12.59 0.36 30.73
CA TYR A 72 -12.23 0.77 29.37
C TYR A 72 -13.36 1.45 28.57
N CYS A 73 -14.46 1.84 29.22
CA CYS A 73 -15.62 2.52 28.62
C CYS A 73 -15.23 3.64 27.62
N TYR A 74 -14.28 4.51 27.98
CA TYR A 74 -13.85 5.61 27.12
C TYR A 74 -13.18 5.16 25.81
N ILE A 75 -12.37 4.10 25.85
CA ILE A 75 -11.74 3.58 24.64
C ILE A 75 -12.78 2.85 23.78
N LYS A 76 -13.67 2.07 24.43
CA LYS A 76 -14.75 1.33 23.78
C LYS A 76 -15.76 2.24 23.06
N THR A 77 -16.07 3.41 23.61
CA THR A 77 -16.99 4.37 22.96
C THR A 77 -16.49 4.83 21.58
N ASN A 78 -15.19 4.77 21.30
CA ASN A 78 -14.62 5.15 20.02
C ASN A 78 -14.56 4.01 19.00
N VAL A 79 -14.70 2.75 19.42
CA VAL A 79 -14.61 1.57 18.55
C VAL A 79 -15.57 1.64 17.35
N PRO A 80 -16.85 2.02 17.50
CA PRO A 80 -17.77 2.13 16.36
C PRO A 80 -17.30 3.12 15.28
N HIS A 81 -16.67 4.23 15.68
CA HIS A 81 -16.15 5.23 14.75
C HIS A 81 -14.95 4.70 13.95
N VAL A 82 -14.06 3.95 14.60
CA VAL A 82 -12.92 3.31 13.94
C VAL A 82 -13.38 2.22 12.96
N ILE A 83 -14.39 1.42 13.33
CA ILE A 83 -15.01 0.43 12.42
C ILE A 83 -15.58 1.12 11.18
N ASN A 84 -16.29 2.24 11.36
CA ASN A 84 -16.89 2.95 10.23
C ASN A 84 -15.83 3.54 9.29
N LEU A 85 -14.75 4.11 9.85
CA LEU A 85 -13.61 4.59 9.07
C LEU A 85 -12.92 3.47 8.28
N LEU A 86 -12.70 2.31 8.90
CA LEU A 86 -12.14 1.13 8.23
C LEU A 86 -12.99 0.67 7.04
N ASN A 87 -14.32 0.66 7.20
CA ASN A 87 -15.22 0.28 6.12
C ASN A 87 -15.16 1.24 4.94
N LEU A 88 -15.03 2.55 5.19
CA LEU A 88 -14.83 3.54 4.12
C LEU A 88 -13.50 3.32 3.40
N ILE A 89 -12.42 3.06 4.14
CA ILE A 89 -11.09 2.78 3.57
C ILE A 89 -11.15 1.51 2.69
N LYS A 90 -11.78 0.43 3.16
CA LYS A 90 -11.97 -0.81 2.39
C LYS A 90 -12.73 -0.58 1.09
N GLN A 91 -13.78 0.24 1.12
CA GLN A 91 -14.58 0.55 -0.08
C GLN A 91 -13.77 1.32 -1.14
N GLU A 92 -12.86 2.20 -0.71
CA GLU A 92 -11.98 2.95 -1.63
C GLU A 92 -10.82 2.11 -2.16
N ILE A 93 -10.37 1.09 -1.42
CA ILE A 93 -9.33 0.15 -1.89
C ILE A 93 -9.87 -0.82 -2.96
N ILE A 94 -11.15 -1.22 -2.88
CA ILE A 94 -11.78 -2.15 -3.84
C ILE A 94 -12.15 -1.46 -5.17
N LYS A 95 -12.19 -0.12 -5.22
CA LYS A 95 -12.46 0.67 -6.42
C LYS A 95 -11.25 0.73 -7.36
#